data_AF-A0A4Q3DZA1-F1
#
_entry.id   AF-A0A4Q3DZA1-F1
#
_cell.length_a   1.000
_cell.length_b   1.000
_cell.length_c   1.000
_cell.angle_alpha   90.00
_cell.angle_beta   90.00
_cell.angle_gamma   90.00
#
_symmetry.space_group_name_H-M   'P 1'
#
loop_
_entity.id
_entity.type
_entity.pdbx_description
1 polymer ?
#
loop_
_entity_poly.entity_id
_entity_poly.type
_entity_poly.pdbx_seq_one_letter_code
_entity_poly.pdbx_strand_id
1 'polypeptide(L)' 'NWLLQRPTISTLVIGARNEEQLKQNLEAAGWNLTTEQVKKLDEASEIPTIYPYWHQRQNLKLNPLPKFY' A
#
# COMPACT_ATOMS: atom_id res chain seq x y z
N ASN A 1 -2.06 -7.59 -3.95
CA ASN A 1 -1.07 -6.94 -4.84
C ASN A 1 -0.68 -5.53 -4.40
N TRP A 2 -1.60 -4.56 -4.30
CA TRP A 2 -1.26 -3.16 -3.90
C TRP A 2 -0.48 -3.03 -2.58
N LEU A 3 -0.95 -3.65 -1.48
CA LEU A 3 -0.23 -3.62 -0.19
C LEU A 3 1.19 -4.22 -0.28
N LEU A 4 1.39 -5.28 -1.08
CA LEU A 4 2.73 -5.89 -1.26
C LEU A 4 3.74 -4.94 -1.91
N GLN A 5 3.26 -3.90 -2.62
CA GLN A 5 4.11 -2.91 -3.27
C GLN A 5 4.31 -1.64 -2.43
N ARG A 6 3.71 -1.54 -1.24
CA ARG A 6 3.86 -0.35 -0.39
C ARG A 6 5.23 -0.38 0.31
N PRO A 7 5.90 0.78 0.47
CA PRO A 7 7.13 0.87 1.23
C PRO A 7 6.96 0.30 2.65
N THR A 8 8.03 -0.28 3.18
CA THR A 8 8.14 -0.86 4.54
C THR A 8 7.32 -2.13 4.83
N ILE A 9 6.40 -2.54 3.95
CA ILE A 9 5.65 -3.79 4.12
C ILE A 9 6.56 -4.98 3.76
N SER A 10 6.84 -5.83 4.72
CA SER A 10 7.66 -7.04 4.54
C SER A 10 6.83 -8.31 4.33
N THR A 11 5.67 -8.40 4.98
CA THR A 11 4.78 -9.56 4.92
C THR A 11 3.33 -9.13 5.13
N LEU A 12 2.40 -9.93 4.63
CA LEU A 12 0.96 -9.77 4.86
C LEU A 12 0.41 -10.97 5.60
N VAL A 13 -0.30 -10.70 6.70
CA VAL A 13 -1.06 -11.72 7.42
C VAL A 13 -2.45 -11.83 6.78
N ILE A 14 -2.76 -13.02 6.27
CA ILE A 14 -4.02 -13.31 5.59
C ILE A 14 -4.70 -14.51 6.24
N GLY A 15 -6.03 -14.49 6.29
CA GLY A 15 -6.84 -15.62 6.71
C GLY A 15 -7.46 -16.34 5.52
N ALA A 16 -7.63 -17.66 5.63
CA ALA A 16 -8.39 -18.47 4.68
C ALA A 16 -9.13 -19.57 5.45
N ARG A 17 -10.45 -19.66 5.29
CA ARG A 17 -11.27 -20.68 5.98
C ARG A 17 -11.45 -21.97 5.18
N ASN A 18 -10.98 -21.97 3.94
CA ASN A 18 -11.00 -23.11 3.02
C ASN A 18 -9.85 -22.98 2.01
N GLU A 19 -9.62 -24.04 1.26
CA GLU A 19 -8.52 -24.13 0.29
C GLU A 19 -8.66 -23.13 -0.86
N GLU A 20 -9.88 -22.90 -1.35
CA GLU A 20 -10.14 -21.97 -2.44
C GLU A 20 -9.72 -20.53 -2.08
N GLN A 21 -10.09 -20.06 -0.88
CA GLN A 21 -9.66 -18.75 -0.40
C GLN A 21 -8.13 -18.67 -0.26
N LEU A 22 -7.49 -19.73 0.23
CA LEU A 22 -6.03 -19.75 0.34
C LEU A 22 -5.38 -19.61 -1.04
N LYS A 23 -5.84 -20.37 -2.02
CA LYS A 23 -5.34 -20.30 -3.40
C LYS A 23 -5.51 -18.89 -3.98
N GLN A 24 -6.71 -18.32 -3.89
CA GLN A 24 -7.00 -16.96 -4.37
C GLN A 24 -6.12 -15.90 -3.68
N ASN A 25 -5.92 -16.00 -2.37
CA ASN A 25 -5.03 -15.08 -1.66
C ASN A 25 -3.58 -15.18 -2.17
N LEU A 26 -3.10 -16.41 -2.42
CA LEU A 26 -1.75 -16.65 -2.92
C LEU A 26 -1.56 -16.17 -4.36
N GLU A 27 -2.58 -16.27 -5.21
CA GLU A 27 -2.57 -15.73 -6.59
C GLU A 27 -2.38 -14.21 -6.65
N ALA A 28 -2.60 -13.49 -5.54
CA ALA A 28 -2.27 -12.08 -5.45
C ALA A 28 -0.75 -11.80 -5.48
N ALA A 29 0.07 -12.83 -5.20
CA ALA A 29 1.52 -12.86 -5.38
C ALA A 29 1.86 -13.59 -6.69
N GLY A 30 2.64 -12.95 -7.57
CA GLY A 30 2.99 -13.52 -8.88
C GLY A 30 2.77 -12.59 -10.06
N TRP A 31 2.12 -11.45 -9.83
CA TRP A 31 2.01 -10.34 -10.78
C TRP A 31 2.22 -9.02 -10.04
N ASN A 32 2.28 -7.91 -10.76
CA ASN A 32 2.33 -6.58 -10.18
C ASN A 32 1.35 -5.66 -10.91
N LEU A 33 0.58 -4.87 -10.16
CA LEU A 33 -0.06 -3.66 -10.67
C LEU A 33 1.01 -2.76 -11.30
N THR A 34 0.65 -2.07 -12.38
CA THR A 34 1.52 -1.05 -12.97
C THR A 34 1.61 0.17 -12.05
N THR A 35 2.65 0.99 -12.24
CA THR A 35 2.81 2.25 -11.50
C THR A 35 1.57 3.14 -11.59
N GLU A 36 0.93 3.21 -12.77
CA GLU A 36 -0.28 3.99 -13.01
C GLU A 36 -1.48 3.42 -12.25
N GLN A 37 -1.60 2.10 -12.18
CA GLN A 37 -2.66 1.44 -11.42
C GLN A 37 -2.49 1.64 -9.91
N VAL A 38 -1.25 1.56 -9.42
CA VAL A 38 -0.94 1.86 -8.01
C VAL A 38 -1.27 3.32 -7.69
N LYS A 39 -0.84 4.26 -8.53
CA LYS A 39 -1.18 5.70 -8.38
C LYS A 39 -2.68 5.94 -8.36
N LYS A 40 -3.43 5.31 -9.26
CA LYS A 40 -4.89 5.44 -9.30
C LYS A 40 -5.55 4.94 -8.01
N LEU A 41 -5.05 3.85 -7.43
CA LEU A 41 -5.55 3.34 -6.15
C LEU A 41 -5.17 4.25 -4.98
N ASP A 42 -3.95 4.81 -4.99
CA ASP A 42 -3.50 5.78 -3.99
C ASP A 42 -4.39 7.03 -4.01
N GLU A 43 -4.63 7.62 -5.18
CA GLU A 43 -5.49 8.79 -5.36
C GLU A 43 -6.93 8.54 -4.91
N ALA A 44 -7.49 7.36 -5.26
CA ALA A 44 -8.85 6.99 -4.90
C ALA A 44 -9.04 6.71 -3.40
N SER A 45 -7.96 6.37 -2.69
CA SER A 45 -8.00 6.02 -1.26
C SER A 45 -7.39 7.07 -0.34
N GLU A 46 -6.84 8.17 -0.88
CA GLU A 46 -6.28 9.25 -0.08
C GLU A 46 -7.37 9.88 0.80
N ILE A 47 -7.03 10.06 2.07
CA ILE A 47 -7.88 10.71 3.07
C ILE A 47 -7.14 11.91 3.66
N PRO A 48 -7.85 12.92 4.20
CA PRO A 48 -7.21 14.04 4.88
C PRO A 48 -6.25 13.54 5.96
N THR A 49 -5.01 14.01 5.91
CA THR A 49 -4.01 13.64 6.90
C THR A 49 -4.41 14.18 8.27
N ILE A 50 -4.36 13.35 9.31
CA ILE A 50 -4.72 13.76 10.67
C ILE A 50 -3.60 14.59 11.33
N TYR A 51 -3.92 15.36 12.37
CA TYR A 51 -2.90 16.01 13.22
C TYR A 51 -2.09 14.95 13.99
N PRO A 52 -0.77 15.11 14.17
CA PRO A 52 0.09 16.21 13.70
C PRO A 52 0.64 16.04 12.28
N TYR A 53 0.36 14.91 11.63
CA TYR A 53 1.00 14.56 10.36
C TYR A 53 0.68 15.54 9.21
N TRP A 54 -0.47 16.21 9.21
CA TRP A 54 -0.81 17.16 8.14
C TRP A 54 0.18 18.32 8.05
N HIS A 55 0.58 18.92 9.19
CA HIS A 55 1.49 20.06 9.18
C HIS A 55 2.93 19.59 9.02
N GLN A 56 3.25 18.38 9.49
CA GLN A 56 4.55 17.75 9.25
C GLN A 56 4.79 17.49 7.76
N ARG A 57 3.75 17.07 7.01
CA ARG A 57 3.82 16.88 5.55
C ARG A 57 4.04 18.17 4.76
N GLN A 58 3.90 19.34 5.37
CA GLN A 58 4.27 20.62 4.74
C GLN A 58 5.79 20.85 4.70
N ASN A 59 6.58 20.10 5.49
CA ASN A 59 8.05 20.17 5.49
C ASN A 59 8.68 18.77 5.39
N LEU A 60 8.79 18.29 4.15
CA LEU A 60 9.36 16.98 3.85
C LEU A 60 10.88 16.90 4.05
N LYS A 61 11.58 18.02 4.27
CA LYS A 61 13.02 18.01 4.60
C LYS A 61 13.25 17.45 6.01
N LEU A 62 12.34 17.76 6.94
CA LEU A 62 12.40 17.25 8.31
C LEU A 62 11.80 15.84 8.40
N ASN A 63 10.71 15.60 7.68
CA ASN A 63 10.00 14.32 7.67
C ASN A 63 9.87 13.80 6.22
N PRO A 64 10.91 13.14 5.67
CA PRO A 64 10.86 12.65 4.30
C PRO A 64 9.82 11.53 4.15
N LEU A 65 9.10 11.54 3.03
CA LEU A 65 8.24 10.42 2.67
C LEU A 65 9.09 9.25 2.18
N PRO A 66 8.62 8.01 2.35
CA PRO A 66 9.18 6.86 1.65
C PRO A 66 9.20 7.12 0.14
N LYS A 67 10.14 6.49 -0.57
CA LYS A 67 10.12 6.50 -2.03
C LYS A 67 8.95 5.63 -2.52
N PHE A 68 7.90 6.27 -2.99
CA PHE A 68 6.83 5.63 -3.75
C PHE A 68 7.22 5.65 -5.24
N TYR A 69 6.95 4.54 -5.94
CA TYR A 69 7.17 4.30 -7.39
C TYR A 69 8.31 5.11 -8.04
#